data_AF-A0A1P8F9A9-F1
#
_entry.id   AF-A0A1P8F9A9-F1
#
_cell.length_a   1.000
_cell.length_b   1.000
_cell.length_c   1.000
_cell.angle_alpha   90.00
_cell.angle_beta   90.00
_cell.angle_gamma   90.00
#
_symmetry.space_group_name_H-M   'P 1'
#
loop_
_entity.id
_entity.type
_entity.pdbx_description
1 polymer ?
#
loop_
_entity_poly.entity_id
_entity_poly.type
_entity_poly.pdbx_seq_one_letter_code
_entity_poly.pdbx_strand_id
1 'polypeptide(L)'
;MTVSDRLMEFCRFALSEGQDAGDPVRLASLFRDYAGIDRTPSLKKTLELIRSFDIKIEGVVYLDSGGTNMSARGSWHIHYAAKDRTGTQKFDIFHELFEIIHKELSAIDAGISPMVEPKLSQHADRFAASALIPSVFFLEQVGRTGCDLVKLGEELGLSHQCLMIALGQHHTDIPLIGALYEHQPKTPAAEKAEADDFVATVVVKTGRARRTKNLCWVQPTPARHSRPETASLVCAAITGGKSLLWRSPHIENSPAVLVRPLFTSSLEPYRVILLAVPSEECGMLAPQLELLEPVSVNGDHFCPSEKRCHNPNRCSWRLP
;
A
#
# COMPACT_ATOMS: atom_id res chain seq x y z
N MET A 1 21.04 4.38 -38.93
CA MET A 1 20.29 3.43 -38.09
C MET A 1 19.75 4.22 -36.91
N THR A 2 18.46 4.52 -36.92
CA THR A 2 17.79 5.28 -35.87
C THR A 2 17.60 4.37 -34.66
N VAL A 3 18.17 4.75 -33.51
CA VAL A 3 17.91 4.09 -32.23
C VAL A 3 16.40 4.12 -32.00
N SER A 4 15.78 2.93 -31.94
CA SER A 4 14.40 2.79 -31.49
C SER A 4 14.40 3.14 -30.01
N ASP A 5 13.82 4.28 -29.66
CA ASP A 5 13.56 4.65 -28.28
C ASP A 5 12.54 3.64 -27.73
N ARG A 6 13.01 2.66 -26.94
CA ARG A 6 12.18 1.56 -26.41
C ARG A 6 11.00 2.08 -25.58
N LEU A 7 11.11 3.28 -24.99
CA LEU A 7 10.02 3.93 -24.28
C LEU A 7 8.92 4.34 -25.26
N MET A 8 9.30 4.95 -26.38
CA MET A 8 8.36 5.31 -27.44
C MET A 8 7.74 4.09 -28.11
N GLU A 9 8.51 3.02 -28.30
CA GLU A 9 8.00 1.74 -28.79
C GLU A 9 6.96 1.16 -27.84
N PHE A 10 7.25 1.13 -26.54
CA PHE A 10 6.29 0.71 -25.53
C PHE A 10 5.04 1.59 -25.51
N CYS A 11 5.18 2.92 -25.57
CA CYS A 11 4.03 3.83 -25.59
C CYS A 11 3.13 3.59 -26.81
N ARG A 12 3.72 3.39 -28.00
CA ARG A 12 2.95 3.04 -29.21
C ARG A 12 2.27 1.68 -29.09
N PHE A 13 2.97 0.69 -28.53
CA PHE A 13 2.38 -0.62 -28.22
C PHE A 13 1.19 -0.48 -27.28
N ALA A 14 1.33 0.25 -26.18
CA ALA A 14 0.26 0.49 -25.22
C ALA A 14 -0.96 1.19 -25.84
N LEU A 15 -0.74 2.17 -26.72
CA LEU A 15 -1.82 2.84 -27.48
C LEU A 15 -2.51 1.89 -28.46
N SER A 16 -1.77 0.98 -29.10
CA SER A 16 -2.34 0.03 -30.06
C SER A 16 -3.24 -1.03 -29.42
N GLU A 17 -3.04 -1.32 -28.14
CA GLU A 17 -3.85 -2.27 -27.37
C GLU A 17 -5.20 -1.69 -26.88
N GLY A 18 -5.54 -0.44 -27.25
CA GLY A 18 -6.89 0.14 -27.08
C GLY A 18 -7.04 1.20 -25.97
N GLN A 19 -8.24 1.79 -25.85
CA GLN A 19 -8.62 3.01 -25.09
C GLN A 19 -8.32 3.04 -23.57
N ASP A 20 -7.65 2.04 -23.03
CA ASP A 20 -7.42 1.86 -21.58
C ASP A 20 -6.02 2.25 -21.10
N ALA A 21 -5.25 3.00 -21.91
CA ALA A 21 -3.98 3.62 -21.49
C ALA A 21 -4.13 4.52 -20.24
N GLY A 22 -5.36 4.92 -19.92
CA GLY A 22 -5.71 5.64 -18.68
C GLY A 22 -5.85 4.79 -17.42
N ASP A 23 -5.95 3.45 -17.52
CA ASP A 23 -5.95 2.57 -16.34
C ASP A 23 -4.52 2.16 -15.96
N PRO A 24 -4.00 2.61 -14.80
CA PRO A 24 -2.62 2.34 -14.40
C PRO A 24 -2.35 0.86 -14.15
N VAL A 25 -3.37 0.07 -13.78
CA VAL A 25 -3.21 -1.38 -13.52
C VAL A 25 -3.06 -2.13 -14.83
N ARG A 26 -3.85 -1.76 -15.85
CA ARG A 26 -3.75 -2.35 -17.19
C ARG A 26 -2.44 -1.96 -17.87
N LEU A 27 -2.07 -0.69 -17.81
CA LEU A 27 -0.79 -0.19 -18.34
C LEU A 27 0.39 -0.90 -17.68
N ALA A 28 0.34 -1.12 -16.36
CA ALA A 28 1.34 -1.92 -15.67
C ALA A 28 1.39 -3.37 -16.18
N SER A 29 0.25 -3.98 -16.52
CA SER A 29 0.22 -5.31 -17.13
C SER A 29 0.94 -5.35 -18.47
N LEU A 30 0.59 -4.42 -19.37
CA LEU A 30 1.25 -4.29 -20.67
C LEU A 30 2.75 -4.06 -20.51
N PHE A 31 3.15 -3.22 -19.55
CA PHE A 31 4.55 -2.98 -19.24
C PHE A 31 5.26 -4.25 -18.77
N ARG A 32 4.66 -5.03 -17.86
CA ARG A 32 5.25 -6.30 -17.39
C ARG A 32 5.42 -7.29 -18.54
N ASP A 33 4.41 -7.42 -19.40
CA ASP A 33 4.45 -8.33 -20.54
C ASP A 33 5.54 -7.91 -21.54
N TYR A 34 5.64 -6.61 -21.84
CA TYR A 34 6.67 -6.05 -22.72
C TYR A 34 8.09 -6.15 -22.11
N ALA A 35 8.22 -5.97 -20.80
CA ALA A 35 9.49 -6.01 -20.07
C ALA A 35 9.90 -7.43 -19.63
N GLY A 36 9.04 -8.44 -19.78
CA GLY A 36 9.27 -9.80 -19.29
C GLY A 36 9.32 -9.92 -17.76
N ILE A 37 8.50 -9.15 -17.04
CA ILE A 37 8.42 -9.21 -15.57
C ILE A 37 7.40 -10.29 -15.15
N ASP A 38 7.92 -11.47 -14.81
CA ASP A 38 7.14 -12.62 -14.33
C ASP A 38 7.05 -12.72 -12.80
N ARG A 39 7.95 -12.02 -12.08
CA ARG A 39 8.04 -11.95 -10.62
C ARG A 39 8.61 -10.60 -10.19
N THR A 40 8.50 -10.29 -8.90
CA THR A 40 9.08 -9.05 -8.36
C THR A 40 10.59 -8.96 -8.63
N PRO A 41 11.06 -7.92 -9.34
CA PRO A 41 12.48 -7.77 -9.64
C PRO A 41 13.29 -7.33 -8.40
N SER A 42 14.58 -7.70 -8.38
CA SER A 42 15.54 -7.10 -7.46
C SER A 42 15.84 -5.66 -7.88
N LEU A 43 16.33 -4.82 -6.96
CA LEU A 43 16.68 -3.43 -7.30
C LEU A 43 17.69 -3.35 -8.46
N LYS A 44 18.68 -4.24 -8.49
CA LYS A 44 19.63 -4.32 -9.62
C LYS A 44 18.91 -4.51 -10.96
N LYS A 45 17.99 -5.48 -11.04
CA LYS A 45 17.19 -5.73 -12.25
C LYS A 45 16.27 -4.57 -12.58
N THR A 46 15.68 -3.91 -11.57
CA THR A 46 14.89 -2.69 -11.74
C THR A 46 15.73 -1.60 -12.41
N LEU A 47 16.93 -1.31 -11.90
CA LEU A 47 17.80 -0.28 -12.48
C LEU A 47 18.25 -0.63 -13.90
N GLU A 48 18.60 -1.89 -14.17
CA GLU A 48 18.95 -2.37 -15.51
C GLU A 48 17.76 -2.21 -16.48
N LEU A 49 16.56 -2.54 -16.03
CA LEU A 49 15.35 -2.39 -16.82
C LEU A 49 15.10 -0.93 -17.18
N ILE A 50 15.11 -0.01 -16.20
CA ILE A 50 14.90 1.43 -16.46
C ILE A 50 15.92 1.98 -17.46
N ARG A 51 17.20 1.63 -17.29
CA ARG A 51 18.26 2.04 -18.24
C ARG A 51 18.02 1.50 -19.65
N SER A 52 17.38 0.34 -19.78
CA SER A 52 17.05 -0.24 -21.08
C SER A 52 15.94 0.48 -21.84
N PHE A 53 15.27 1.46 -21.20
CA PHE A 53 14.36 2.43 -21.81
C PHE A 53 15.04 3.78 -22.11
N ASP A 54 16.37 3.82 -22.13
CA ASP A 54 17.18 5.04 -22.31
C ASP A 54 16.93 6.13 -21.24
N ILE A 55 16.35 5.74 -20.10
CA ILE A 55 16.15 6.61 -18.94
C ILE A 55 17.40 6.56 -18.06
N LYS A 56 18.00 7.72 -17.80
CA LYS A 56 19.11 7.85 -16.85
C LYS A 56 18.57 7.72 -15.43
N ILE A 57 19.17 6.86 -14.62
CA ILE A 57 18.68 6.59 -13.27
C ILE A 57 19.83 6.59 -12.25
N GLU A 58 19.63 7.34 -11.17
CA GLU A 58 20.64 7.57 -10.14
C GLU A 58 20.02 7.59 -8.74
N GLY A 59 20.69 6.92 -7.80
CA GLY A 59 20.39 7.04 -6.38
C GLY A 59 21.11 8.25 -5.81
N VAL A 60 20.37 9.23 -5.30
CA VAL A 60 20.90 10.53 -4.87
C VAL A 60 20.75 10.72 -3.37
N VAL A 61 21.67 11.47 -2.76
CA VAL A 61 21.69 11.74 -1.31
C VAL A 61 20.98 13.03 -0.91
N TYR A 62 20.67 13.90 -1.88
CA TYR A 62 20.02 15.18 -1.62
C TYR A 62 18.50 15.05 -1.44
N LEU A 63 17.90 13.93 -1.84
CA LEU A 63 16.48 13.66 -1.62
C LEU A 63 16.27 13.08 -0.23
N ASP A 64 15.29 13.62 0.49
CA ASP A 64 15.01 13.16 1.84
C ASP A 64 14.31 11.80 1.90
N SER A 65 13.45 11.54 0.93
CA SER A 65 12.79 10.27 0.62
C SER A 65 12.13 10.40 -0.76
N GLY A 66 11.73 9.29 -1.38
CA GLY A 66 10.95 9.27 -2.61
C GLY A 66 11.80 9.37 -3.88
N GLY A 67 11.13 9.75 -4.97
CA GLY A 67 11.72 9.92 -6.29
C GLY A 67 11.38 11.26 -6.92
N THR A 68 12.06 11.57 -8.03
CA THR A 68 11.67 12.64 -8.94
C THR A 68 12.14 12.30 -10.36
N ASN A 69 11.35 12.70 -11.35
CA ASN A 69 11.71 12.62 -12.75
C ASN A 69 11.89 14.00 -13.39
N MET A 70 12.79 14.10 -14.37
CA MET A 70 13.01 15.31 -15.16
C MET A 70 13.51 14.99 -16.57
N SER A 71 13.24 15.88 -17.52
CA SER A 71 13.83 15.82 -18.87
C SER A 71 14.94 16.85 -18.99
N ALA A 72 16.13 16.41 -19.40
CA ALA A 72 17.29 17.28 -19.60
C ALA A 72 18.02 16.89 -20.88
N ARG A 73 18.23 17.87 -21.78
CA ARG A 73 18.92 17.69 -23.08
C ARG A 73 18.33 16.55 -23.93
N GLY A 74 17.01 16.36 -23.88
CA GLY A 74 16.32 15.32 -24.64
C GLY A 74 16.43 13.91 -24.07
N SER A 75 16.86 13.75 -22.82
CA SER A 75 16.84 12.46 -22.11
C SER A 75 16.03 12.57 -20.83
N TRP A 76 15.31 11.51 -20.49
CA TRP A 76 14.66 11.38 -19.19
C TRP A 76 15.66 10.97 -18.10
N HIS A 77 15.45 11.50 -16.92
CA HIS A 77 16.20 11.22 -15.71
C HIS A 77 15.23 10.84 -14.59
N ILE A 78 15.54 9.79 -13.84
CA ILE A 78 14.90 9.43 -12.56
C ILE A 78 15.97 9.52 -11.48
N HIS A 79 15.75 10.35 -10.47
CA HIS A 79 16.54 10.35 -9.25
C HIS A 79 15.70 9.78 -8.12
N TYR A 80 16.24 8.82 -7.37
CA TYR A 80 15.58 8.23 -6.19
C TYR A 80 16.44 8.42 -4.95
N ALA A 81 15.80 8.52 -3.77
CA ALA A 81 16.53 8.69 -2.52
C ALA A 81 17.37 7.44 -2.19
N ALA A 82 18.70 7.58 -2.22
CA ALA A 82 19.63 6.48 -1.96
C ALA A 82 19.52 5.93 -0.52
N LYS A 83 19.03 6.74 0.40
CA LYS A 83 18.82 6.38 1.82
C LYS A 83 17.54 5.57 2.08
N ASP A 84 16.60 5.55 1.14
CA ASP A 84 15.39 4.76 1.32
C ASP A 84 15.67 3.26 1.30
N ARG A 85 14.83 2.49 1.97
CA ARG A 85 14.92 1.02 1.93
C ARG A 85 14.70 0.55 0.49
N THR A 86 15.38 -0.53 0.10
CA THR A 86 15.32 -1.11 -1.25
C THR A 86 13.90 -1.31 -1.78
N GLY A 87 12.97 -1.73 -0.93
CA GLY A 87 11.56 -1.89 -1.32
C GLY A 87 10.84 -0.57 -1.64
N THR A 88 11.17 0.49 -0.91
CA THR A 88 10.69 1.86 -1.18
C THR A 88 11.32 2.41 -2.46
N GLN A 89 12.64 2.26 -2.61
CA GLN A 89 13.35 2.69 -3.83
C GLN A 89 12.74 2.07 -5.10
N LYS A 90 12.47 0.76 -5.10
CA LYS A 90 11.80 0.10 -6.24
C LYS A 90 10.44 0.72 -6.53
N PHE A 91 9.64 0.97 -5.49
CA PHE A 91 8.31 1.55 -5.64
C PHE A 91 8.39 2.96 -6.24
N ASP A 92 9.26 3.82 -5.71
CA ASP A 92 9.43 5.19 -6.19
C ASP A 92 9.94 5.21 -7.64
N ILE A 93 10.89 4.34 -8.00
CA ILE A 93 11.38 4.24 -9.37
C ILE A 93 10.25 3.93 -10.37
N PHE A 94 9.35 3.00 -10.02
CA PHE A 94 8.21 2.68 -10.88
C PHE A 94 7.11 3.75 -10.83
N HIS A 95 6.98 4.48 -9.72
CA HIS A 95 6.11 5.66 -9.61
C HIS A 95 6.56 6.74 -10.61
N GLU A 96 7.85 7.09 -10.57
CA GLU A 96 8.46 8.05 -11.50
C GLU A 96 8.39 7.57 -12.96
N LEU A 97 8.57 6.27 -13.20
CA LEU A 97 8.43 5.68 -14.53
C LEU A 97 7.02 5.88 -15.09
N PHE A 98 5.97 5.71 -14.28
CA PHE A 98 4.60 5.96 -14.72
C PHE A 98 4.43 7.41 -15.18
N GLU A 99 4.94 8.37 -14.43
CA GLU A 99 4.82 9.77 -14.82
C GLU A 99 5.49 10.06 -16.16
N ILE A 100 6.67 9.47 -16.40
CA ILE A 100 7.38 9.59 -17.68
C ILE A 100 6.53 8.96 -18.80
N ILE A 101 6.06 7.72 -18.62
CA ILE A 101 5.21 7.04 -19.62
C ILE A 101 3.96 7.89 -19.90
N HIS A 102 3.31 8.43 -18.88
CA HIS A 102 2.13 9.26 -19.04
C HIS A 102 2.43 10.54 -19.84
N LYS A 103 3.55 11.20 -19.57
CA LYS A 103 4.00 12.40 -20.31
C LYS A 103 4.24 12.08 -21.79
N GLU A 104 4.87 10.95 -22.08
CA GLU A 104 5.09 10.49 -23.46
C GLU A 104 3.79 10.11 -24.17
N LEU A 105 2.91 9.36 -23.51
CA LEU A 105 1.59 9.01 -24.06
C LEU A 105 0.77 10.26 -24.42
N SER A 106 0.78 11.27 -23.53
CA SER A 106 0.08 12.55 -23.77
C SER A 106 0.71 13.38 -24.90
N ALA A 107 2.00 13.16 -25.19
CA ALA A 107 2.69 13.81 -26.30
C ALA A 107 2.41 13.13 -27.65
N ILE A 108 2.17 11.81 -27.64
CA ILE A 108 1.88 11.01 -28.84
C ILE A 108 0.41 11.12 -29.26
N ASP A 109 -0.52 11.06 -28.30
CA ASP A 109 -1.96 11.08 -28.54
C ASP A 109 -2.62 12.27 -27.82
N ALA A 110 -3.10 13.25 -28.61
CA ALA A 110 -3.79 14.43 -28.11
C ALA A 110 -5.14 14.11 -27.42
N GLY A 111 -5.65 12.88 -27.56
CA GLY A 111 -6.81 12.37 -26.83
C GLY A 111 -6.51 12.08 -25.35
N ILE A 112 -5.25 11.91 -24.97
CA ILE A 112 -4.83 11.67 -23.57
C ILE A 112 -4.60 13.00 -22.87
N SER A 113 -5.49 13.33 -21.93
CA SER A 113 -5.37 14.54 -21.14
C SER A 113 -4.27 14.41 -20.07
N PRO A 114 -3.40 15.44 -19.90
CA PRO A 114 -2.44 15.48 -18.80
C PRO A 114 -3.13 15.29 -17.44
N MET A 115 -2.65 14.34 -16.63
CA MET A 115 -3.10 14.19 -15.25
C MET A 115 -2.41 15.22 -14.34
N VAL A 116 -3.14 15.69 -13.35
CA VAL A 116 -2.63 16.61 -12.31
C VAL A 116 -2.75 15.98 -10.93
N GLU A 117 -2.00 16.50 -9.97
CA GLU A 117 -2.13 16.11 -8.56
C GLU A 117 -3.54 16.38 -8.01
N PRO A 118 -4.09 15.52 -7.13
CA PRO A 118 -3.48 14.30 -6.56
C PRO A 118 -3.68 13.03 -7.41
N LYS A 119 -4.32 13.15 -8.57
CA LYS A 119 -4.73 12.00 -9.39
C LYS A 119 -3.52 11.32 -10.04
N LEU A 120 -2.54 12.10 -10.50
CA LEU A 120 -1.30 11.61 -11.10
C LEU A 120 -0.55 10.68 -10.13
N SER A 121 -0.18 11.18 -8.94
CA SER A 121 0.47 10.39 -7.89
C SER A 121 -0.32 9.11 -7.52
N GLN A 122 -1.66 9.17 -7.44
CA GLN A 122 -2.48 7.98 -7.20
C GLN A 122 -2.43 6.94 -8.33
N HIS A 123 -2.32 7.38 -9.58
CA HIS A 123 -2.19 6.46 -10.72
C HIS A 123 -0.78 5.88 -10.76
N ALA A 124 0.24 6.68 -10.47
CA ALA A 124 1.62 6.25 -10.35
C ALA A 124 1.81 5.19 -9.25
N ASP A 125 1.26 5.40 -8.06
CA ASP A 125 1.24 4.43 -6.96
C ASP A 125 0.61 3.10 -7.39
N ARG A 126 -0.52 3.18 -8.11
CA ARG A 126 -1.23 2.01 -8.61
C ARG A 126 -0.46 1.27 -9.69
N PHE A 127 0.14 2.00 -10.63
CA PHE A 127 0.99 1.44 -11.66
C PHE A 127 2.20 0.75 -11.03
N ALA A 128 2.88 1.41 -10.09
CA ALA A 128 4.08 0.89 -9.46
C ALA A 128 3.83 -0.41 -8.71
N ALA A 129 2.76 -0.46 -7.90
CA ALA A 129 2.36 -1.69 -7.21
C ALA A 129 2.07 -2.84 -8.19
N SER A 130 1.26 -2.57 -9.21
CA SER A 130 0.92 -3.57 -10.23
C SER A 130 2.13 -4.00 -11.05
N ALA A 131 3.04 -3.09 -11.42
CA ALA A 131 4.20 -3.40 -12.26
C ALA A 131 5.23 -4.25 -11.50
N LEU A 132 5.43 -3.97 -10.21
CA LEU A 132 6.34 -4.72 -9.34
C LEU A 132 5.80 -6.09 -8.91
N ILE A 133 4.47 -6.26 -8.93
CA ILE A 133 3.81 -7.42 -8.36
C ILE A 133 2.85 -8.03 -9.39
N PRO A 134 3.29 -9.02 -10.18
CA PRO A 134 2.40 -9.75 -11.08
C PRO A 134 1.26 -10.43 -10.32
N SER A 135 0.03 -10.35 -10.83
CA SER A 135 -1.18 -10.78 -10.12
C SER A 135 -1.17 -12.26 -9.72
N VAL A 136 -0.86 -13.16 -10.65
CA VAL A 136 -0.85 -14.62 -10.40
C VAL A 136 0.18 -14.96 -9.33
N PHE A 137 1.41 -14.46 -9.49
CA PHE A 137 2.47 -14.62 -8.51
C PHE A 137 2.05 -14.09 -7.13
N PHE A 138 1.42 -12.92 -7.07
CA PHE A 138 1.00 -12.32 -5.81
C PHE A 138 -0.03 -13.14 -5.06
N LEU A 139 -1.07 -13.63 -5.75
CA LEU A 139 -2.15 -14.39 -5.14
C LEU A 139 -1.63 -15.67 -4.49
N GLU A 140 -0.66 -16.35 -5.12
CA GLU A 140 0.03 -17.49 -4.54
C GLU A 140 0.80 -17.11 -3.26
N GLN A 141 1.54 -16.00 -3.29
CA GLN A 141 2.29 -15.55 -2.11
C GLN A 141 1.37 -15.13 -0.96
N VAL A 142 0.28 -14.42 -1.25
CA VAL A 142 -0.71 -13.99 -0.26
C VAL A 142 -1.39 -15.19 0.40
N GLY A 143 -1.79 -16.19 -0.39
CA GLY A 143 -2.37 -17.43 0.13
C GLY A 143 -1.39 -18.17 1.05
N ARG A 144 -0.11 -18.20 0.71
CA ARG A 144 0.94 -18.86 1.51
C ARG A 144 1.23 -18.12 2.83
N THR A 145 1.21 -16.79 2.83
CA THR A 145 1.58 -15.98 4.00
C THR A 145 0.37 -15.60 4.87
N GLY A 146 -0.86 -15.86 4.43
CA GLY A 146 -2.06 -15.49 5.17
C GLY A 146 -2.30 -13.99 5.17
N CYS A 147 -2.08 -13.33 4.03
CA CYS A 147 -2.09 -11.86 3.90
C CYS A 147 -1.14 -11.14 4.88
N ASP A 148 -0.06 -11.80 5.33
CA ASP A 148 0.95 -11.17 6.18
C ASP A 148 1.82 -10.21 5.35
N LEU A 149 1.46 -8.93 5.35
CA LEU A 149 2.18 -7.89 4.61
C LEU A 149 3.61 -7.66 5.12
N VAL A 150 3.93 -8.03 6.37
CA VAL A 150 5.29 -7.90 6.90
C VAL A 150 6.16 -9.00 6.32
N LYS A 151 5.69 -10.25 6.38
CA LYS A 151 6.38 -11.40 5.79
C LYS A 151 6.52 -11.25 4.28
N LEU A 152 5.46 -10.81 3.59
CA LEU A 152 5.52 -10.49 2.16
C LEU A 152 6.53 -9.37 1.85
N GLY A 153 6.62 -8.36 2.72
CA GLY A 153 7.58 -7.25 2.59
C GLY A 153 9.02 -7.73 2.64
N GLU A 154 9.31 -8.66 3.55
CA GLU A 154 10.61 -9.30 3.69
C GLU A 154 10.91 -10.22 2.49
N GLU A 155 9.99 -11.11 2.13
CA GLU A 155 10.18 -12.11 1.06
C GLU A 155 10.31 -11.47 -0.34
N LEU A 156 9.54 -10.42 -0.62
CA LEU A 156 9.54 -9.73 -1.93
C LEU A 156 10.47 -8.51 -1.95
N GLY A 157 10.98 -8.10 -0.79
CA GLY A 157 11.73 -6.87 -0.62
C GLY A 157 10.93 -5.65 -1.11
N LEU A 158 9.69 -5.51 -0.65
CA LEU A 158 8.76 -4.44 -1.05
C LEU A 158 8.26 -3.66 0.17
N SER A 159 7.85 -2.41 -0.05
CA SER A 159 7.25 -1.60 1.02
C SER A 159 5.85 -2.09 1.37
N HIS A 160 5.42 -1.92 2.64
CA HIS A 160 4.06 -2.25 3.05
C HIS A 160 3.00 -1.43 2.30
N GLN A 161 3.34 -0.21 1.87
CA GLN A 161 2.49 0.61 0.99
C GLN A 161 2.24 -0.08 -0.35
N CYS A 162 3.32 -0.51 -1.02
CA CYS A 162 3.23 -1.23 -2.29
C CYS A 162 2.35 -2.48 -2.16
N LEU A 163 2.59 -3.28 -1.12
CA LEU A 163 1.84 -4.51 -0.87
C LEU A 163 0.35 -4.25 -0.54
N MET A 164 0.05 -3.21 0.25
CA MET A 164 -1.33 -2.82 0.57
C MET A 164 -2.10 -2.39 -0.68
N ILE A 165 -1.46 -1.62 -1.57
CA ILE A 165 -2.04 -1.21 -2.85
C ILE A 165 -2.30 -2.43 -3.73
N ALA A 166 -1.30 -3.31 -3.86
CA ALA A 166 -1.43 -4.55 -4.63
C ALA A 166 -2.54 -5.46 -4.10
N LEU A 167 -2.68 -5.57 -2.77
CA LEU A 167 -3.77 -6.31 -2.13
C LEU A 167 -5.15 -5.84 -2.63
N GLY A 168 -5.41 -4.53 -2.64
CA GLY A 168 -6.69 -4.02 -3.13
C GLY A 168 -6.86 -4.03 -4.64
N GLN A 169 -5.77 -4.16 -5.40
CA GLN A 169 -5.80 -4.27 -6.87
C GLN A 169 -6.02 -5.69 -7.34
N HIS A 170 -5.46 -6.69 -6.66
CA HIS A 170 -5.50 -8.08 -7.07
C HIS A 170 -6.66 -8.86 -6.42
N HIS A 171 -7.21 -8.38 -5.30
CA HIS A 171 -8.41 -8.96 -4.67
C HIS A 171 -9.67 -8.11 -4.92
N THR A 172 -9.96 -7.77 -6.18
CA THR A 172 -11.14 -6.94 -6.51
C THR A 172 -12.48 -7.59 -6.21
N ASP A 173 -12.52 -8.91 -6.12
CA ASP A 173 -13.73 -9.69 -5.89
C ASP A 173 -14.13 -9.78 -4.41
N ILE A 174 -13.21 -9.45 -3.50
CA ILE A 174 -13.44 -9.54 -2.06
C ILE A 174 -13.63 -8.13 -1.50
N PRO A 175 -14.69 -7.85 -0.72
CA PRO A 175 -14.86 -6.56 -0.06
C PRO A 175 -13.82 -6.35 1.05
N LEU A 176 -12.64 -5.89 0.66
CA LEU A 176 -11.50 -5.63 1.54
C LEU A 176 -11.28 -4.13 1.78
N ILE A 177 -10.94 -3.80 3.04
CA ILE A 177 -10.44 -2.48 3.45
C ILE A 177 -9.11 -2.68 4.17
N GLY A 178 -8.07 -2.00 3.71
CA GLY A 178 -6.75 -2.01 4.33
C GLY A 178 -6.27 -0.60 4.61
N ALA A 179 -5.54 -0.41 5.71
CA ALA A 179 -4.93 0.87 6.05
C ALA A 179 -3.54 0.68 6.66
N LEU A 180 -2.63 1.58 6.29
CA LEU A 180 -1.32 1.73 6.88
C LEU A 180 -1.31 3.02 7.68
N TYR A 181 -1.10 2.91 8.98
CA TYR A 181 -0.84 4.04 9.85
C TYR A 181 0.65 4.15 10.12
N GLU A 182 1.20 5.35 10.05
CA GLU A 182 2.61 5.61 10.31
C GLU A 182 2.76 6.65 11.40
N HIS A 183 3.76 6.44 12.25
CA HIS A 183 4.08 7.34 13.34
C HIS A 183 4.64 8.65 12.78
N GLN A 184 3.93 9.75 13.05
CA GLN A 184 4.25 11.12 12.68
C GLN A 184 4.07 11.99 13.94
N PRO A 185 5.09 11.99 14.82
CA PRO A 185 4.98 12.63 16.12
C PRO A 185 4.63 14.11 15.95
N LYS A 186 3.61 14.58 16.68
CA LYS A 186 3.24 16.01 16.66
C LYS A 186 4.37 16.89 17.19
N THR A 187 5.13 16.35 18.15
CA THR A 187 6.25 17.03 18.78
C THR A 187 7.48 16.12 18.71
N PRO A 188 8.62 16.59 18.17
CA PRO A 188 9.85 15.78 18.05
C PRO A 188 10.40 15.23 19.37
N ALA A 189 9.94 15.77 20.51
CA ALA A 189 10.39 15.42 21.86
C ALA A 189 9.47 14.42 22.59
N ALA A 190 8.43 13.87 21.94
CA ALA A 190 7.55 12.89 22.58
C ALA A 190 8.33 11.58 22.88
N GLU A 191 8.46 11.23 24.15
CA GLU A 191 9.18 10.02 24.59
C GLU A 191 8.39 8.72 24.35
N LYS A 192 7.10 8.81 24.01
CA LYS A 192 6.23 7.66 23.76
C LYS A 192 5.32 7.97 22.58
N ALA A 193 5.24 7.04 21.64
CA ALA A 193 4.32 7.11 20.53
C ALA A 193 2.87 6.97 21.04
N GLU A 194 2.10 8.05 20.93
CA GLU A 194 0.68 8.05 21.28
C GLU A 194 -0.17 7.73 20.04
N ALA A 195 -1.41 7.26 20.24
CA ALA A 195 -2.27 6.90 19.11
C ALA A 195 -2.57 8.09 18.18
N ASP A 196 -2.60 9.29 18.74
CA ASP A 196 -2.83 10.52 17.99
C ASP A 196 -1.59 11.00 17.24
N ASP A 197 -0.40 10.42 17.45
CA ASP A 197 0.78 10.65 16.62
C ASP A 197 0.76 9.84 15.31
N PHE A 198 -0.21 8.92 15.15
CA PHE A 198 -0.31 8.12 13.93
C PHE A 198 -1.22 8.76 12.90
N VAL A 199 -0.86 8.58 11.63
CA VAL A 199 -1.63 9.06 10.49
C VAL A 199 -1.79 7.93 9.48
N ALA A 200 -3.01 7.72 8.97
CA ALA A 200 -3.30 6.77 7.91
C ALA A 200 -2.71 7.25 6.57
N THR A 201 -1.47 6.87 6.26
CA THR A 201 -0.77 7.34 5.05
C THR A 201 -1.26 6.65 3.78
N VAL A 202 -1.70 5.40 3.91
CA VAL A 202 -2.26 4.58 2.83
C VAL A 202 -3.60 4.01 3.28
N VAL A 203 -4.63 4.16 2.46
CA VAL A 203 -5.93 3.52 2.65
C VAL A 203 -6.39 2.93 1.33
N VAL A 204 -6.68 1.64 1.34
CA VAL A 204 -7.09 0.89 0.17
C VAL A 204 -8.47 0.29 0.41
N LYS A 205 -9.37 0.47 -0.55
CA LYS A 205 -10.74 -0.05 -0.53
C LYS A 205 -11.05 -0.66 -1.88
N THR A 206 -11.35 -1.95 -1.87
CA THR A 206 -11.87 -2.66 -3.06
C THR A 206 -13.19 -2.05 -3.52
N GLY A 207 -13.55 -2.24 -4.80
CA GLY A 207 -14.77 -1.65 -5.37
C GLY A 207 -16.02 -1.96 -4.55
N ARG A 208 -16.16 -3.21 -4.09
CA ARG A 208 -17.28 -3.68 -3.25
C ARG A 208 -17.31 -3.03 -1.86
N ALA A 209 -16.15 -2.65 -1.31
CA ALA A 209 -16.03 -2.06 0.02
C ALA A 209 -16.06 -0.52 0.06
N ARG A 210 -16.02 0.17 -1.09
CA ARG A 210 -15.97 1.66 -1.15
C ARG A 210 -17.18 2.36 -0.53
N ARG A 211 -18.33 1.67 -0.44
CA ARG A 211 -19.57 2.21 0.13
C ARG A 211 -19.63 2.10 1.67
N THR A 212 -18.67 1.42 2.28
CA THR A 212 -18.60 1.20 3.72
C THR A 212 -18.18 2.48 4.44
N LYS A 213 -19.03 2.96 5.35
CA LYS A 213 -18.74 4.11 6.22
C LYS A 213 -18.11 3.68 7.54
N ASN A 214 -18.54 2.53 8.08
CA ASN A 214 -18.07 1.96 9.34
C ASN A 214 -17.63 0.52 9.10
N LEU A 215 -16.47 0.12 9.62
CA LEU A 215 -16.01 -1.27 9.56
C LEU A 215 -16.83 -2.14 10.51
N CYS A 216 -17.16 -1.58 11.67
CA CYS A 216 -17.98 -2.17 12.70
C CYS A 216 -18.49 -1.03 13.59
N TRP A 217 -19.24 -1.34 14.63
CA TRP A 217 -19.75 -0.35 15.59
C TRP A 217 -18.65 0.36 16.40
N VAL A 218 -17.39 -0.08 16.24
CA VAL A 218 -16.28 0.33 17.10
C VAL A 218 -15.20 1.15 16.39
N GLN A 219 -15.28 1.26 15.06
CA GLN A 219 -14.39 2.16 14.32
C GLN A 219 -14.97 2.55 12.95
N PRO A 220 -14.75 3.81 12.52
CA PRO A 220 -15.06 4.24 11.18
C PRO A 220 -14.12 3.58 10.18
N THR A 221 -14.51 3.61 8.91
CA THR A 221 -13.57 3.30 7.84
C THR A 221 -12.55 4.43 7.73
N PRO A 222 -11.24 4.16 7.79
CA PRO A 222 -10.24 5.21 7.72
C PRO A 222 -10.33 6.01 6.42
N ALA A 223 -9.96 7.28 6.53
CA ALA A 223 -9.65 8.14 5.40
C ALA A 223 -8.14 8.36 5.32
N ARG A 224 -7.60 8.60 4.12
CA ARG A 224 -6.19 8.97 3.99
C ARG A 224 -5.94 10.25 4.80
N HIS A 225 -4.82 10.31 5.50
CA HIS A 225 -4.42 11.37 6.43
C HIS A 225 -5.30 11.51 7.69
N SER A 226 -6.26 10.60 7.91
CA SER A 226 -6.98 10.54 9.19
C SER A 226 -6.10 9.98 10.30
N ARG A 227 -6.36 10.42 11.53
CA ARG A 227 -5.73 9.85 12.74
C ARG A 227 -6.62 8.74 13.31
N PRO A 228 -6.06 7.76 14.04
CA PRO A 228 -6.86 6.79 14.77
C PRO A 228 -7.86 7.48 15.70
N GLU A 229 -9.12 7.03 15.70
CA GLU A 229 -10.09 7.53 16.67
C GLU A 229 -9.77 7.01 18.07
N THR A 230 -10.02 7.85 19.07
CA THR A 230 -10.00 7.47 20.48
C THR A 230 -10.89 6.26 20.71
N ALA A 231 -10.40 5.27 21.47
CA ALA A 231 -11.09 4.00 21.76
C ALA A 231 -11.37 3.06 20.56
N SER A 232 -10.83 3.37 19.37
CA SER A 232 -10.84 2.45 18.23
C SER A 232 -9.92 1.23 18.45
N LEU A 233 -10.09 0.20 17.62
CA LEU A 233 -9.20 -0.97 17.59
C LEU A 233 -7.74 -0.57 17.33
N VAL A 234 -7.50 0.41 16.45
CA VAL A 234 -6.17 0.94 16.15
C VAL A 234 -5.56 1.62 17.37
N CYS A 235 -6.33 2.46 18.08
CA CYS A 235 -5.88 3.09 19.32
C CYS A 235 -5.53 2.03 20.38
N ALA A 236 -6.36 1.01 20.55
CA ALA A 236 -6.13 -0.07 21.51
C ALA A 236 -4.89 -0.89 21.17
N ALA A 237 -4.64 -1.18 19.89
CA ALA A 237 -3.47 -1.92 19.44
C ALA A 237 -2.16 -1.14 19.67
N ILE A 238 -2.15 0.17 19.39
CA ILE A 238 -0.99 1.05 19.63
C ILE A 238 -0.68 1.10 21.13
N THR A 239 -1.68 1.48 21.94
CA THR A 239 -1.50 1.69 23.39
C THR A 239 -1.29 0.41 24.19
N GLY A 240 -1.83 -0.70 23.70
CA GLY A 240 -1.71 -2.03 24.28
C GLY A 240 -0.47 -2.80 23.83
N GLY A 241 0.17 -2.35 22.74
CA GLY A 241 1.38 -2.98 22.20
C GLY A 241 1.14 -4.41 21.68
N LYS A 242 -0.09 -4.75 21.28
CA LYS A 242 -0.46 -6.11 20.86
C LYS A 242 -1.30 -6.09 19.59
N SER A 243 -1.15 -7.12 18.78
CA SER A 243 -2.07 -7.38 17.66
C SER A 243 -3.45 -7.74 18.20
N LEU A 244 -4.48 -7.17 17.58
CA LEU A 244 -5.88 -7.36 17.96
C LEU A 244 -6.65 -7.95 16.78
N LEU A 245 -7.52 -8.92 17.04
CA LEU A 245 -8.47 -9.45 16.07
C LEU A 245 -9.89 -9.17 16.55
N TRP A 246 -10.62 -8.31 15.85
CA TRP A 246 -12.04 -8.15 16.06
C TRP A 246 -12.85 -9.04 15.12
N ARG A 247 -13.82 -9.78 15.68
CA ARG A 247 -14.78 -10.59 14.92
C ARG A 247 -16.05 -10.77 15.71
N SER A 248 -17.20 -10.74 15.03
CA SER A 248 -18.48 -11.14 15.62
C SER A 248 -19.15 -12.23 14.77
N PRO A 249 -18.97 -13.52 15.10
CA PRO A 249 -19.58 -14.61 14.32
C PRO A 249 -21.12 -14.58 14.36
N HIS A 250 -21.71 -13.85 15.30
CA HIS A 250 -23.15 -13.76 15.50
C HIS A 250 -23.82 -12.62 14.71
N ILE A 251 -23.04 -11.72 14.11
CA ILE A 251 -23.56 -10.62 13.28
C ILE A 251 -23.30 -10.96 11.82
N GLU A 252 -24.38 -11.13 11.08
CA GLU A 252 -24.36 -11.30 9.64
C GLU A 252 -23.64 -10.12 8.96
N ASN A 253 -22.76 -10.42 8.01
CA ASN A 253 -21.96 -9.44 7.27
C ASN A 253 -20.95 -8.63 8.10
N SER A 254 -20.66 -9.01 9.35
CA SER A 254 -19.60 -8.35 10.11
C SER A 254 -18.21 -8.74 9.58
N PRO A 255 -17.26 -7.81 9.43
CA PRO A 255 -15.93 -8.16 8.98
C PRO A 255 -15.08 -8.78 10.10
N ALA A 256 -14.12 -9.60 9.73
CA ALA A 256 -12.94 -9.85 10.55
C ALA A 256 -11.96 -8.69 10.36
N VAL A 257 -11.57 -8.03 11.45
CA VAL A 257 -10.63 -6.91 11.44
C VAL A 257 -9.38 -7.30 12.23
N LEU A 258 -8.27 -7.43 11.54
CA LEU A 258 -6.95 -7.61 12.15
C LEU A 258 -6.22 -6.27 12.21
N VAL A 259 -5.73 -5.91 13.39
CA VAL A 259 -4.88 -4.74 13.62
C VAL A 259 -3.54 -5.22 14.18
N ARG A 260 -2.46 -4.95 13.46
CA ARG A 260 -1.09 -5.35 13.80
C ARG A 260 -0.19 -4.13 13.98
N PRO A 261 0.21 -3.78 15.21
CA PRO A 261 1.26 -2.79 15.44
C PRO A 261 2.64 -3.39 15.12
N LEU A 262 3.52 -2.58 14.54
CA LEU A 262 4.92 -2.90 14.26
C LEU A 262 5.82 -2.00 15.08
N PHE A 263 6.88 -2.59 15.62
CA PHE A 263 7.73 -1.95 16.61
C PHE A 263 9.15 -1.76 16.10
N THR A 264 9.78 -0.68 16.55
CA THR A 264 11.22 -0.47 16.43
C THR A 264 11.98 -1.47 17.30
N SER A 265 13.31 -1.49 17.21
CA SER A 265 14.16 -2.22 18.14
C SER A 265 14.03 -1.73 19.59
N SER A 266 13.60 -0.48 19.81
CA SER A 266 13.29 0.09 21.13
C SER A 266 11.88 -0.25 21.62
N LEU A 267 11.15 -1.14 20.92
CA LEU A 267 9.77 -1.53 21.23
C LEU A 267 8.74 -0.39 21.15
N GLU A 268 9.06 0.68 20.42
CA GLU A 268 8.13 1.76 20.14
C GLU A 268 7.34 1.44 18.87
N PRO A 269 6.00 1.57 18.87
CA PRO A 269 5.24 1.37 17.66
C PRO A 269 5.60 2.49 16.67
N TYR A 270 5.96 2.11 15.44
CA TYR A 270 6.26 3.08 14.37
C TYR A 270 5.27 2.98 13.20
N ARG A 271 4.54 1.88 13.12
CA ARG A 271 3.58 1.61 12.05
C ARG A 271 2.49 0.67 12.54
N VAL A 272 1.28 0.80 12.01
CA VAL A 272 0.17 -0.13 12.27
C VAL A 272 -0.47 -0.53 10.96
N ILE A 273 -0.68 -1.83 10.78
CA ILE A 273 -1.41 -2.40 9.65
C ILE A 273 -2.80 -2.76 10.14
N LEU A 274 -3.83 -2.19 9.51
CA LEU A 274 -5.22 -2.61 9.67
C LEU A 274 -5.65 -3.32 8.39
N LEU A 275 -6.23 -4.52 8.56
CA LEU A 275 -6.83 -5.28 7.47
C LEU A 275 -8.21 -5.76 7.89
N ALA A 276 -9.22 -5.40 7.11
CA ALA A 276 -10.60 -5.81 7.30
C ALA A 276 -11.08 -6.58 6.06
N VAL A 277 -11.57 -7.79 6.30
CA VAL A 277 -12.15 -8.69 5.30
C VAL A 277 -13.50 -9.22 5.81
N PRO A 278 -14.39 -9.71 4.95
CA PRO A 278 -15.62 -10.35 5.39
C PRO A 278 -15.34 -11.54 6.33
N SER A 279 -16.26 -11.84 7.26
CA SER A 279 -16.06 -12.93 8.23
C SER A 279 -15.83 -14.28 7.55
N GLU A 280 -16.52 -14.50 6.43
CA GLU A 280 -16.44 -15.69 5.59
C GLU A 280 -15.07 -15.84 4.91
N GLU A 281 -14.39 -14.72 4.65
CA GLU A 281 -13.03 -14.68 4.06
C GLU A 281 -11.92 -14.66 5.12
N CYS A 282 -12.27 -14.76 6.42
CA CYS A 282 -11.29 -14.74 7.51
C CYS A 282 -10.26 -15.88 7.39
N GLY A 283 -10.60 -16.98 6.70
CA GLY A 283 -9.67 -18.05 6.36
C GLY A 283 -8.42 -17.57 5.59
N MET A 284 -8.53 -16.47 4.84
CA MET A 284 -7.38 -15.85 4.16
C MET A 284 -6.30 -15.35 5.13
N LEU A 285 -6.66 -15.09 6.39
CA LEU A 285 -5.75 -14.59 7.41
C LEU A 285 -5.13 -15.72 8.25
N ALA A 286 -5.58 -16.97 8.10
CA ALA A 286 -5.28 -18.06 9.02
C ALA A 286 -3.77 -18.22 9.32
N PRO A 287 -2.86 -18.27 8.32
CA PRO A 287 -1.42 -18.37 8.60
C PRO A 287 -0.87 -17.24 9.47
N GLN A 288 -1.36 -16.01 9.29
CA GLN A 288 -0.94 -14.87 10.09
C GLN A 288 -1.59 -14.88 11.49
N LEU A 289 -2.82 -15.36 11.60
CA LEU A 289 -3.49 -15.48 12.91
C LEU A 289 -2.81 -16.53 13.79
N GLU A 290 -2.38 -17.65 13.21
CA GLU A 290 -1.61 -18.69 13.90
C GLU A 290 -0.25 -18.16 14.37
N LEU A 291 0.43 -17.37 13.55
CA LEU A 291 1.75 -16.81 13.89
C LEU A 291 1.68 -15.70 14.94
N LEU A 292 0.70 -14.81 14.83
CA LEU A 292 0.63 -13.62 15.68
C LEU A 292 -0.09 -13.86 17.00
N GLU A 293 -0.93 -14.90 17.08
CA GLU A 293 -1.84 -15.18 18.20
C GLU A 293 -2.53 -13.89 18.72
N PRO A 294 -3.24 -13.14 17.84
CA PRO A 294 -3.76 -11.84 18.22
C PRO A 294 -4.79 -11.97 19.33
N VAL A 295 -4.84 -10.95 20.20
CA VAL A 295 -5.86 -10.89 21.25
C VAL A 295 -7.23 -10.75 20.57
N SER A 296 -8.05 -11.78 20.72
CA SER A 296 -9.42 -11.77 20.21
C SER A 296 -10.27 -10.81 21.02
N VAL A 297 -10.94 -9.91 20.31
CA VAL A 297 -11.78 -8.88 20.90
C VAL A 297 -13.13 -8.88 20.20
N ASN A 298 -14.22 -8.83 20.94
CA ASN A 298 -15.56 -8.89 20.37
C ASN A 298 -16.52 -8.04 21.21
N GLY A 299 -17.81 -8.08 20.85
CA GLY A 299 -18.86 -7.37 21.56
C GLY A 299 -19.10 -7.77 23.01
N ASP A 300 -18.39 -8.75 23.55
CA ASP A 300 -18.53 -9.16 24.95
C ASP A 300 -17.30 -8.80 25.79
N HIS A 301 -16.21 -8.37 25.14
CA HIS A 301 -14.93 -8.07 25.78
C HIS A 301 -14.71 -6.56 25.99
N PHE A 302 -14.15 -6.21 27.14
CA PHE A 302 -13.65 -4.86 27.40
C PHE A 302 -12.36 -4.62 26.59
N CYS A 303 -12.17 -3.38 26.15
CA CYS A 303 -10.93 -2.95 25.52
C CYS A 303 -9.72 -3.21 26.42
N PRO A 304 -8.69 -3.93 25.93
CA PRO A 304 -7.52 -4.31 26.73
C PRO A 304 -6.69 -3.10 27.18
N SER A 305 -6.91 -1.94 26.56
CA SER A 305 -6.19 -0.69 26.80
C SER A 305 -7.11 0.42 27.30
N GLU A 306 -8.26 0.08 27.89
CA GLU A 306 -9.33 1.02 28.28
C GLU A 306 -8.80 2.25 29.06
N LYS A 307 -7.88 2.04 30.01
CA LYS A 307 -7.29 3.11 30.83
C LYS A 307 -6.38 4.06 30.06
N ARG A 308 -5.88 3.65 28.88
CA ARG A 308 -4.91 4.38 28.05
C ARG A 308 -5.53 4.93 26.76
N CYS A 309 -6.69 4.43 26.35
CA CYS A 309 -7.41 4.92 25.19
C CYS A 309 -8.22 6.22 25.44
N HIS A 310 -7.90 7.00 26.49
CA HIS A 310 -8.48 8.31 26.83
C HIS A 310 -10.02 8.44 26.89
N ASN A 311 -10.80 7.35 26.84
CA ASN A 311 -12.24 7.36 27.08
C ASN A 311 -12.77 5.95 27.45
N PRO A 312 -12.72 5.55 28.73
CA PRO A 312 -13.04 4.18 29.16
C PRO A 312 -14.48 3.77 28.80
N ASN A 313 -15.43 4.71 28.94
CA ASN A 313 -16.86 4.49 28.69
C ASN A 313 -17.20 4.24 27.21
N ARG A 314 -16.28 4.55 26.27
CA ARG A 314 -16.43 4.26 24.84
C ARG A 314 -15.56 3.12 24.33
N CYS A 315 -14.61 2.62 25.14
CA CYS A 315 -13.80 1.45 24.78
C CYS A 315 -14.51 0.13 25.11
N SER A 316 -15.85 0.11 25.13
CA SER A 316 -16.59 -1.14 25.17
C SER A 316 -17.07 -1.43 23.75
N TRP A 317 -16.58 -2.53 23.18
CA TRP A 317 -16.92 -2.93 21.81
C TRP A 317 -18.27 -3.62 21.71
N ARG A 318 -19.09 -3.42 22.76
CA ARG A 318 -20.36 -4.09 22.98
C ARG A 318 -21.37 -3.74 21.92
N LEU A 319 -22.11 -4.75 21.49
CA LEU A 319 -23.27 -4.53 20.66
C LEU A 319 -24.33 -3.83 21.52
N PRO A 320 -24.97 -2.76 21.00
CA PRO A 320 -26.08 -2.12 21.68
C PRO A 320 -27.28 -3.05 21.87
#